data_AF-A0A524NE57-F1
#
_entry.id   AF-A0A524NE57-F1
#
_cell.length_a   1.000
_cell.length_b   1.000
_cell.length_c   1.000
_cell.angle_alpha   90.00
_cell.angle_beta   90.00
_cell.angle_gamma   90.00
#
_symmetry.space_group_name_H-M   'P 1'
#
loop_
_entity.id
_entity.type
_entity.pdbx_description
1 polymer ?
#
loop_
_entity_poly.entity_id
_entity_poly.type
_entity_poly.pdbx_seq_one_letter_code
_entity_poly.pdbx_strand_id
1 'polypeptide(L)'
;MLTGGSIDIWFKDALSAGDKTILDGDATGPAGGLIAAHDNSPTPNEIQDVNIANEPKVGIAGSTNVVLTKPSQNKFGRIYLFSCDFTKKETFYVNSSGTLDSFQADGIQQTFDLTYGSGNGSAIIDLSHGKISEEELVTTSSGTSYIPIVKINGAVQNEREAFETTGGHYTIDYIAGKLNFIAIPPSGNTVTIEYHVSGPTHGPCILAGPPAGKKWILNAAEMQFSKDIDMTDSLLQNVIVDVPIFDGSGNYLFTAYDQKAAQDAVYKTIGSFLDYTYGSYPVVPALGGSIRGTTQDTIILRWEYLSSMELPSSLNARMKVWTKHNRAFKGERATVTVYGVETDE
;
A
#
# COMPACT_ATOMS: atom_id res chain seq x y z
N MET A 1 45.89 10.35 -6.67
CA MET A 1 45.48 9.20 -5.84
C MET A 1 44.55 9.75 -4.77
N LEU A 2 43.27 9.37 -4.81
CA LEU A 2 42.33 9.72 -3.76
C LEU A 2 42.67 8.86 -2.54
N THR A 3 43.32 9.48 -1.56
CA THR A 3 43.62 8.91 -0.24
C THR A 3 42.30 8.63 0.50
N GLY A 4 42.19 7.43 1.07
CA GLY A 4 40.96 6.91 1.67
C GLY A 4 40.36 7.83 2.73
N GLY A 5 39.05 8.03 2.67
CA GLY A 5 38.31 8.70 3.73
C GLY A 5 38.11 7.76 4.92
N SER A 6 38.11 8.32 6.14
CA SER A 6 37.61 7.60 7.32
C SER A 6 36.10 7.79 7.46
N ILE A 7 35.46 6.87 8.18
CA ILE A 7 34.09 6.98 8.63
C ILE A 7 34.11 6.80 10.14
N ASP A 8 33.59 7.80 10.86
CA ASP A 8 33.37 7.70 12.30
C ASP A 8 31.93 7.26 12.58
N ILE A 9 31.76 6.24 13.42
CA ILE A 9 30.46 5.72 13.83
C ILE A 9 30.24 6.04 15.31
N TRP A 10 29.17 6.78 15.60
CA TRP A 10 28.81 7.19 16.95
C TRP A 10 27.56 6.43 17.41
N PHE A 11 27.62 5.85 18.60
CA PHE A 11 26.50 5.13 19.20
C PHE A 11 25.76 6.03 20.19
N LYS A 12 24.43 5.93 20.19
CA LYS A 12 23.54 6.72 21.05
C LYS A 12 23.73 6.41 22.54
N ASP A 13 24.11 5.18 22.86
CA ASP A 13 24.34 4.68 24.21
C ASP A 13 25.65 3.90 24.27
N ALA A 14 26.17 3.69 25.49
CA ALA A 14 27.36 2.87 25.69
C ALA A 14 27.10 1.43 25.24
N LEU A 15 27.94 0.93 24.33
CA LEU A 15 27.88 -0.46 23.88
C LEU A 15 28.09 -1.43 25.04
N SER A 16 27.36 -2.54 25.01
CA SER A 16 27.60 -3.64 25.93
C SER A 16 29.00 -4.23 25.71
N ALA A 17 29.54 -4.92 26.71
CA ALA A 17 30.84 -5.57 26.58
C ALA A 17 30.87 -6.59 25.41
N GLY A 18 29.74 -7.28 25.15
CA GLY A 18 29.61 -8.22 24.04
C GLY A 18 29.63 -7.54 22.67
N ASP A 19 28.93 -6.42 22.52
CA ASP A 19 28.88 -5.67 21.25
C ASP A 19 30.24 -5.06 20.90
N LYS A 20 31.00 -4.61 21.91
CA LYS A 20 32.38 -4.16 21.72
C LYS A 20 33.28 -5.27 21.20
N THR A 21 33.18 -6.48 21.77
CA THR A 21 33.97 -7.63 21.29
C THR A 21 33.61 -8.03 19.85
N ILE A 22 32.37 -7.84 19.43
CA ILE A 22 31.95 -8.09 18.04
C ILE A 22 32.53 -7.04 17.07
N LEU A 23 32.61 -5.78 17.49
CA LEU A 23 33.11 -4.67 16.65
C LEU A 23 34.64 -4.61 16.59
N ASP A 24 35.30 -4.74 17.74
CA ASP A 24 36.75 -4.58 17.88
C ASP A 24 37.50 -5.92 17.80
N GLY A 25 36.78 -7.02 18.02
CA GLY A 25 37.33 -8.37 18.03
C GLY A 25 37.77 -8.82 19.41
N ASP A 26 37.91 -10.13 19.54
CA ASP A 26 38.63 -10.79 20.62
C ASP A 26 40.15 -10.63 20.39
N ALA A 27 40.88 -10.15 21.40
CA ALA A 27 42.33 -9.93 21.32
C ALA A 27 43.18 -11.23 21.26
N THR A 28 42.58 -12.42 21.28
CA THR A 28 43.27 -13.71 21.40
C THR A 28 43.46 -14.50 20.10
N GLY A 29 43.07 -13.94 18.95
CA GLY A 29 43.55 -14.39 17.64
C GLY A 29 42.71 -15.51 16.98
N PRO A 30 42.38 -15.40 15.68
CA PRO A 30 42.54 -14.19 14.85
C PRO A 30 41.56 -13.10 15.30
N ALA A 31 42.09 -11.92 15.63
CA ALA A 31 41.33 -10.76 16.09
C ALA A 31 40.48 -10.24 14.91
N GLY A 32 39.20 -10.58 14.93
CA GLY A 32 38.30 -10.42 13.79
C GLY A 32 37.02 -9.66 14.13
N GLY A 33 37.14 -8.56 14.87
CA GLY A 33 36.05 -7.59 14.91
C GLY A 33 35.95 -6.87 13.56
N LEU A 34 34.75 -6.41 13.22
CA LEU A 34 34.48 -5.69 11.97
C LEU A 34 35.42 -4.49 11.70
N ILE A 35 36.03 -3.91 12.75
CA ILE A 35 36.89 -2.72 12.69
C ILE A 35 38.39 -3.06 12.66
N ALA A 36 38.80 -4.22 13.20
CA ALA A 36 40.22 -4.61 13.37
C ALA A 36 40.99 -4.90 12.07
N ALA A 37 40.36 -4.75 10.91
CA ALA A 37 41.00 -4.87 9.59
C ALA A 37 41.83 -3.64 9.17
N HIS A 38 41.92 -2.58 9.99
CA HIS A 38 42.71 -1.37 9.74
C HIS A 38 43.69 -1.07 10.89
N ASP A 39 44.91 -0.61 10.58
CA ASP A 39 46.12 -0.68 11.44
C ASP A 39 46.25 0.36 12.59
N ASN A 40 45.15 0.99 13.00
CA ASN A 40 44.92 1.63 14.31
C ASN A 40 46.07 2.43 14.97
N SER A 41 46.94 3.09 14.20
CA SER A 41 48.07 3.85 14.76
C SER A 41 48.01 5.35 14.42
N PRO A 42 47.30 6.17 15.22
CA PRO A 42 47.31 7.63 15.06
C PRO A 42 48.66 8.22 15.49
N THR A 43 49.19 9.21 14.75
CA THR A 43 50.46 9.84 15.14
C THR A 43 50.26 10.89 16.25
N PRO A 44 51.23 11.08 17.17
CA PRO A 44 51.05 11.87 18.41
C PRO A 44 50.73 13.38 18.27
N ASN A 45 50.58 13.91 17.05
CA ASN A 45 50.28 15.32 16.78
C ASN A 45 49.01 15.55 15.96
N GLU A 46 48.24 14.49 15.65
CA GLU A 46 46.99 14.56 14.87
C GLU A 46 45.73 14.53 15.75
N ILE A 47 45.88 14.32 17.05
CA ILE A 47 44.80 14.42 18.04
C ILE A 47 44.72 15.88 18.48
N GLN A 48 43.79 16.63 17.89
CA GLN A 48 43.36 17.92 18.46
C GLN A 48 42.10 17.70 19.28
N ASP A 49 42.11 18.17 20.53
CA ASP A 49 40.89 18.31 21.31
C ASP A 49 39.98 19.32 20.60
N VAL A 50 38.88 18.82 20.03
CA VAL A 50 37.84 19.69 19.49
C VAL A 50 37.13 20.34 20.67
N ASN A 51 37.42 21.62 20.91
CA ASN A 51 36.73 22.40 21.92
C ASN A 51 35.31 22.78 21.42
N ILE A 52 34.34 21.91 21.70
CA ILE A 52 32.91 22.08 21.35
C ILE A 52 32.28 23.32 22.02
N ALA A 53 33.00 24.04 22.90
CA ALA A 53 32.53 25.31 23.43
C ALA A 53 32.50 26.45 22.39
N ASN A 54 33.33 26.38 21.34
CA ASN A 54 33.50 27.44 20.34
C ASN A 54 33.10 27.03 18.91
N GLU A 55 32.74 25.77 18.69
CA GLU A 55 31.98 25.37 17.49
C GLU A 55 30.67 26.18 17.47
N PRO A 56 30.22 26.70 16.31
CA PRO A 56 28.92 27.30 16.21
C PRO A 56 27.91 26.20 16.52
N LYS A 57 27.46 26.15 17.77
CA LYS A 57 26.29 25.37 18.13
C LYS A 57 25.19 25.91 17.23
N VAL A 58 24.78 25.11 16.25
CA VAL A 58 23.45 25.22 15.66
C VAL A 58 22.46 24.74 16.73
N GLY A 59 22.52 25.38 17.90
CA GLY A 59 21.45 25.43 18.86
C GLY A 59 20.50 26.45 18.30
N ILE A 60 19.41 25.98 17.69
CA ILE A 60 18.20 26.78 17.63
C ILE A 60 17.78 26.96 19.08
N ALA A 61 18.12 28.11 19.65
CA ALA A 61 17.70 28.48 20.99
C ALA A 61 16.18 28.58 21.00
N GLY A 62 15.53 27.66 21.72
CA GLY A 62 14.09 27.44 21.68
C GLY A 62 13.79 26.01 21.27
N SER A 63 13.88 25.11 22.24
CA SER A 63 13.55 23.70 22.11
C SER A 63 12.31 23.46 21.25
N THR A 64 12.48 22.68 20.20
CA THR A 64 11.44 21.74 19.79
C THR A 64 12.16 20.45 19.48
N ASN A 65 11.61 19.34 19.98
CA ASN A 65 11.90 17.99 19.51
C ASN A 65 12.26 18.02 18.02
N VAL A 66 13.24 17.22 17.58
CA VAL A 66 13.29 16.83 16.17
C VAL A 66 12.02 16.01 15.94
N VAL A 67 10.93 16.72 15.70
CA VAL A 67 9.73 16.15 15.13
C VAL A 67 10.21 15.73 13.76
N LEU A 68 10.30 14.41 13.56
CA LEU A 68 10.24 13.81 12.23
C LEU A 68 8.95 14.33 11.62
N THR A 69 9.03 15.50 11.01
CA THR A 69 7.93 16.08 10.29
C THR A 69 8.01 15.33 8.98
N LYS A 70 7.22 14.25 8.86
CA LYS A 70 6.90 13.66 7.54
C LYS A 70 6.68 14.87 6.63
N PRO A 71 7.42 15.01 5.50
CA PRO A 71 7.41 16.23 4.71
C PRO A 71 5.97 16.68 4.60
N SER A 72 5.67 17.84 5.18
CA SER A 72 4.29 18.28 5.34
C SER A 72 3.66 18.16 3.95
N GLN A 73 2.58 17.39 3.83
CA GLN A 73 1.88 17.12 2.56
C GLN A 73 1.50 18.40 1.78
N ASN A 74 1.74 19.57 2.37
CA ASN A 74 1.28 20.88 1.96
C ASN A 74 2.27 21.69 1.11
N LYS A 75 3.53 21.26 0.88
CA LYS A 75 4.47 22.04 0.02
C LYS A 75 4.74 21.45 -1.37
N PHE A 76 4.47 20.17 -1.59
CA PHE A 76 4.74 19.50 -2.87
C PHE A 76 3.54 18.71 -3.41
N GLY A 77 2.32 19.05 -2.97
CA GLY A 77 1.14 18.25 -3.28
C GLY A 77 1.13 16.93 -2.50
N ARG A 78 -0.07 16.35 -2.35
CA ARG A 78 -0.24 15.06 -1.68
C ARG A 78 0.56 14.00 -2.44
N ILE A 79 1.40 13.23 -1.73
CA ILE A 79 1.91 11.97 -2.27
C ILE A 79 0.72 11.03 -2.27
N TYR A 80 0.21 10.72 -3.46
CA TYR A 80 -0.83 9.72 -3.57
C TYR A 80 -0.21 8.34 -3.44
N LEU A 81 -0.73 7.60 -2.48
CA LEU A 81 -0.47 6.20 -2.28
C LEU A 81 -1.78 5.49 -2.59
N PHE A 82 -1.83 4.74 -3.68
CA PHE A 82 -2.91 3.80 -3.89
C PHE A 82 -2.30 2.42 -4.03
N SER A 83 -2.89 1.49 -3.27
CA SER A 83 -2.47 0.11 -3.23
C SER A 83 -3.67 -0.80 -3.40
N CYS A 84 -3.47 -1.90 -4.09
CA CYS A 84 -4.36 -3.05 -4.13
C CYS A 84 -3.51 -4.25 -3.77
N ASP A 85 -4.06 -5.20 -3.00
CA ASP A 85 -3.39 -6.47 -2.74
C ASP A 85 -3.95 -7.53 -3.67
N PHE A 86 -3.22 -7.84 -4.73
CA PHE A 86 -3.61 -8.77 -5.79
C PHE A 86 -3.82 -10.20 -5.31
N THR A 87 -3.49 -10.54 -4.05
CA THR A 87 -3.87 -11.83 -3.43
C THR A 87 -5.22 -11.80 -2.73
N LYS A 88 -5.79 -10.61 -2.47
CA LYS A 88 -6.99 -10.41 -1.64
C LYS A 88 -8.10 -9.72 -2.42
N LYS A 89 -9.12 -10.49 -2.82
CA LYS A 89 -10.22 -10.01 -3.67
C LYS A 89 -11.10 -8.96 -2.96
N GLU A 90 -11.14 -8.99 -1.64
CA GLU A 90 -11.76 -7.95 -0.82
C GLU A 90 -11.11 -6.57 -0.98
N THR A 91 -9.95 -6.45 -1.63
CA THR A 91 -9.31 -5.16 -1.92
C THR A 91 -9.60 -4.62 -3.34
N PHE A 92 -10.41 -5.31 -4.15
CA PHE A 92 -10.63 -4.99 -5.57
C PHE A 92 -11.77 -3.97 -5.78
N TYR A 93 -11.63 -2.77 -5.22
CA TYR A 93 -12.72 -1.80 -5.06
C TYR A 93 -13.12 -1.03 -6.33
N VAL A 94 -12.20 -0.86 -7.28
CA VAL A 94 -12.28 0.08 -8.41
C VAL A 94 -13.47 -0.11 -9.37
N ASN A 95 -13.97 -1.35 -9.50
CA ASN A 95 -15.18 -1.65 -10.29
C ASN A 95 -16.25 -2.33 -9.43
N SER A 96 -16.17 -2.18 -8.11
CA SER A 96 -17.13 -2.82 -7.23
C SER A 96 -18.52 -2.20 -7.40
N SER A 97 -19.54 -3.05 -7.27
CA SER A 97 -20.94 -2.61 -7.28
C SER A 97 -21.44 -2.46 -5.85
N GLY A 98 -22.20 -1.39 -5.58
CA GLY A 98 -22.93 -1.26 -4.33
C GLY A 98 -24.13 -2.20 -4.30
N THR A 99 -24.36 -2.81 -3.13
CA THR A 99 -25.43 -3.77 -2.87
C THR A 99 -26.12 -3.40 -1.56
N LEU A 100 -27.43 -3.63 -1.52
CA LEU A 100 -28.26 -3.51 -0.33
C LEU A 100 -29.00 -4.82 -0.11
N ASP A 101 -28.70 -5.50 0.99
CA ASP A 101 -29.44 -6.68 1.45
C ASP A 101 -30.33 -6.33 2.65
N SER A 102 -31.45 -7.04 2.77
CA SER A 102 -32.40 -6.90 3.87
C SER A 102 -32.91 -8.26 4.31
N PHE A 103 -32.88 -8.51 5.62
CA PHE A 103 -33.29 -9.76 6.26
C PHE A 103 -34.30 -9.47 7.37
N GLN A 104 -35.22 -10.40 7.62
CA GLN A 104 -36.05 -10.40 8.81
C GLN A 104 -35.41 -11.29 9.86
N ALA A 105 -35.09 -10.74 11.03
CA ALA A 105 -34.58 -11.52 12.15
C ALA A 105 -35.69 -12.40 12.71
N ASP A 106 -35.42 -13.70 12.85
CA ASP A 106 -36.34 -14.67 13.43
C ASP A 106 -36.19 -14.81 14.96
N GLY A 107 -35.15 -14.19 15.54
CA GLY A 107 -34.82 -14.31 16.96
C GLY A 107 -34.06 -15.59 17.30
N ILE A 108 -33.52 -16.30 16.31
CA ILE A 108 -32.75 -17.56 16.48
C ILE A 108 -31.42 -17.48 15.73
N GLN A 109 -31.40 -16.90 14.53
CA GLN A 109 -30.23 -16.85 13.66
C GLN A 109 -29.26 -15.73 14.06
N GLN A 110 -27.97 -16.08 14.16
CA GLN A 110 -26.86 -15.12 14.34
C GLN A 110 -26.13 -14.83 13.03
N THR A 111 -26.24 -15.73 12.06
CA THR A 111 -25.49 -15.67 10.80
C THR A 111 -26.47 -15.49 9.65
N PHE A 112 -26.19 -14.51 8.81
CA PHE A 112 -26.92 -14.23 7.59
C PHE A 112 -25.98 -14.38 6.39
N ASP A 113 -26.39 -15.20 5.42
CA ASP A 113 -25.68 -15.30 4.14
C ASP A 113 -26.04 -14.08 3.27
N LEU A 114 -25.02 -13.35 2.83
CA LEU A 114 -25.20 -12.18 1.98
C LEU A 114 -25.33 -12.61 0.53
N THR A 115 -26.14 -11.91 -0.26
CA THR A 115 -26.55 -12.28 -1.63
C THR A 115 -25.35 -12.56 -2.56
N TYR A 116 -24.19 -11.95 -2.28
CA TYR A 116 -22.98 -12.07 -3.09
C TYR A 116 -21.79 -12.78 -2.40
N GLY A 117 -22.06 -13.62 -1.39
CA GLY A 117 -21.04 -14.43 -0.71
C GLY A 117 -20.57 -15.68 -1.49
N SER A 118 -19.24 -15.93 -1.45
CA SER A 118 -18.39 -17.08 -1.85
C SER A 118 -18.70 -17.95 -3.09
N GLY A 119 -19.95 -18.16 -3.50
CA GLY A 119 -20.32 -19.15 -4.52
C GLY A 119 -19.92 -18.80 -5.96
N ASN A 120 -19.72 -17.51 -6.25
CA ASN A 120 -19.47 -17.00 -7.61
C ASN A 120 -18.09 -16.35 -7.74
N GLY A 121 -17.14 -16.64 -6.84
CA GLY A 121 -15.84 -15.97 -6.83
C GLY A 121 -15.95 -14.46 -6.63
N SER A 122 -16.96 -14.00 -5.88
CA SER A 122 -17.11 -12.60 -5.46
C SER A 122 -16.59 -12.42 -4.03
N ALA A 123 -16.18 -11.20 -3.68
CA ALA A 123 -15.83 -10.84 -2.31
C ALA A 123 -16.45 -9.49 -1.96
N ILE A 124 -16.78 -9.31 -0.68
CA ILE A 124 -17.18 -8.02 -0.14
C ILE A 124 -15.92 -7.18 0.01
N ILE A 125 -16.00 -5.90 -0.36
CA ILE A 125 -14.88 -4.99 -0.22
C ILE A 125 -14.60 -4.72 1.26
N ASP A 126 -13.35 -4.91 1.66
CA ASP A 126 -12.83 -4.68 3.01
C ASP A 126 -11.73 -3.62 2.98
N LEU A 127 -12.08 -2.40 3.38
CA LEU A 127 -11.16 -1.27 3.51
C LEU A 127 -11.17 -0.71 4.95
N SER A 128 -11.35 -1.57 5.96
CA SER A 128 -11.35 -1.17 7.38
C SER A 128 -10.45 -2.03 8.29
N HIS A 129 -9.82 -3.08 7.76
CA HIS A 129 -9.06 -4.05 8.54
C HIS A 129 -7.54 -4.06 8.22
N GLY A 130 -7.01 -2.94 7.74
CA GLY A 130 -5.59 -2.74 7.45
C GLY A 130 -5.08 -3.58 6.28
N LYS A 131 -5.93 -3.80 5.27
CA LYS A 131 -5.59 -4.66 4.11
C LYS A 131 -4.73 -3.92 3.10
N ILE A 132 -4.95 -2.61 2.98
CA ILE A 132 -4.15 -1.70 2.18
C ILE A 132 -3.83 -0.44 3.00
N SER A 133 -2.80 0.29 2.59
CA SER A 133 -2.44 1.55 3.24
C SER A 133 -3.45 2.65 2.91
N GLU A 134 -3.73 3.53 3.88
CA GLU A 134 -4.67 4.66 3.74
C GLU A 134 -6.08 4.23 3.25
N GLU A 135 -6.53 3.03 3.64
CA GLU A 135 -7.81 2.46 3.24
C GLU A 135 -9.01 3.36 3.58
N GLU A 136 -8.91 4.12 4.68
CA GLU A 136 -9.92 5.08 5.14
C GLU A 136 -10.10 6.29 4.20
N LEU A 137 -9.12 6.54 3.33
CA LEU A 137 -9.16 7.65 2.36
C LEU A 137 -9.69 7.21 0.99
N VAL A 138 -9.97 5.92 0.81
CA VAL A 138 -10.49 5.37 -0.44
C VAL A 138 -12.02 5.51 -0.46
N THR A 139 -12.53 6.29 -1.41
CA THR A 139 -13.96 6.52 -1.60
C THR A 139 -14.43 6.08 -2.99
N THR A 140 -15.72 5.79 -3.12
CA THR A 140 -16.36 5.57 -4.42
C THR A 140 -16.30 6.81 -5.30
N SER A 141 -16.68 6.69 -6.57
CA SER A 141 -16.82 7.82 -7.50
C SER A 141 -17.86 8.86 -7.04
N SER A 142 -18.81 8.49 -6.19
CA SER A 142 -19.77 9.41 -5.57
C SER A 142 -19.29 9.98 -4.23
N GLY A 143 -18.05 9.71 -3.83
CA GLY A 143 -17.47 10.19 -2.57
C GLY A 143 -17.98 9.46 -1.32
N THR A 144 -18.62 8.29 -1.48
CA THR A 144 -19.09 7.46 -0.35
C THR A 144 -18.00 6.50 0.09
N SER A 145 -18.07 6.03 1.35
CA SER A 145 -17.17 5.01 1.86
C SER A 145 -17.46 3.63 1.25
N TYR A 146 -16.43 2.80 1.12
CA TYR A 146 -16.57 1.38 0.79
C TYR A 146 -16.86 0.49 2.01
N ILE A 147 -16.77 1.04 3.23
CA ILE A 147 -16.97 0.31 4.48
C ILE A 147 -18.45 -0.11 4.60
N PRO A 148 -18.75 -1.40 4.87
CA PRO A 148 -20.12 -1.86 5.04
C PRO A 148 -20.84 -1.15 6.19
N ILE A 149 -22.14 -0.88 5.99
CA ILE A 149 -23.01 -0.27 7.00
C ILE A 149 -24.14 -1.23 7.32
N VAL A 150 -24.16 -1.77 8.55
CA VAL A 150 -25.24 -2.61 9.05
C VAL A 150 -26.18 -1.78 9.91
N LYS A 151 -27.48 -1.95 9.72
CA LYS A 151 -28.53 -1.30 10.52
C LYS A 151 -29.54 -2.33 11.01
N ILE A 152 -30.05 -2.15 12.22
CA ILE A 152 -31.19 -2.89 12.77
C ILE A 152 -32.32 -1.89 12.97
N ASN A 153 -33.46 -2.08 12.29
CA ASN A 153 -34.58 -1.14 12.27
C ASN A 153 -34.15 0.31 11.96
N GLY A 154 -33.17 0.47 11.06
CA GLY A 154 -32.60 1.76 10.67
C GLY A 154 -31.51 2.32 11.59
N ALA A 155 -31.29 1.73 12.79
CA ALA A 155 -30.22 2.16 13.68
C ALA A 155 -28.89 1.50 13.29
N VAL A 156 -27.87 2.31 12.98
CA VAL A 156 -26.52 1.85 12.64
C VAL A 156 -25.93 1.04 13.80
N GLN A 157 -25.38 -0.11 13.46
CA GLN A 157 -24.64 -0.97 14.36
C GLN A 157 -23.15 -0.84 14.07
N ASN A 158 -22.32 -1.04 15.08
CA ASN A 158 -20.86 -1.05 14.91
C ASN A 158 -20.37 -2.47 14.66
N GLU A 159 -19.52 -2.63 13.67
CA GLU A 159 -18.70 -3.83 13.53
C GLU A 159 -17.75 -3.94 14.72
N ARG A 160 -17.34 -5.16 15.05
CA ARG A 160 -16.24 -5.37 15.98
C ARG A 160 -14.94 -4.92 15.32
N GLU A 161 -14.18 -4.10 16.05
CA GLU A 161 -12.86 -3.67 15.62
C GLU A 161 -11.97 -4.84 15.22
N ALA A 162 -11.12 -4.59 14.22
CA ALA A 162 -10.17 -5.55 13.70
C ALA A 162 -9.38 -6.21 14.84
N PHE A 163 -9.39 -7.54 14.90
CA PHE A 163 -8.61 -8.35 15.84
C PHE A 163 -9.05 -8.31 17.30
N GLU A 164 -10.06 -7.51 17.63
CA GLU A 164 -10.63 -7.52 18.96
C GLU A 164 -11.44 -8.81 19.19
N THR A 165 -11.39 -9.30 20.42
CA THR A 165 -12.17 -10.49 20.83
C THR A 165 -13.51 -10.11 21.44
N THR A 166 -13.69 -8.84 21.80
CA THR A 166 -14.91 -8.28 22.41
C THR A 166 -15.26 -6.94 21.77
N GLY A 167 -16.44 -6.42 22.08
CA GLY A 167 -16.95 -5.19 21.45
C GLY A 167 -17.62 -5.45 20.10
N GLY A 168 -18.15 -4.38 19.52
CA GLY A 168 -19.00 -4.42 18.33
C GLY A 168 -20.35 -5.10 18.57
N HIS A 169 -21.17 -5.15 17.52
CA HIS A 169 -22.46 -5.87 17.49
C HIS A 169 -22.42 -7.05 16.52
N TYR A 170 -21.53 -7.00 15.53
CA TYR A 170 -21.38 -8.01 14.50
C TYR A 170 -19.93 -8.10 14.01
N THR A 171 -19.66 -9.10 13.18
CA THR A 171 -18.44 -9.26 12.36
C THR A 171 -18.85 -9.68 10.96
N ILE A 172 -18.12 -9.26 9.93
CA ILE A 172 -18.32 -9.70 8.55
C ILE A 172 -17.20 -10.66 8.14
N ASP A 173 -17.57 -11.82 7.60
CA ASP A 173 -16.65 -12.62 6.80
C ASP A 173 -16.72 -12.11 5.35
N TYR A 174 -15.76 -11.23 5.01
CA TYR A 174 -15.72 -10.54 3.72
C TYR A 174 -15.47 -11.48 2.53
N ILE A 175 -14.87 -12.63 2.77
CA ILE A 175 -14.56 -13.64 1.75
C ILE A 175 -15.76 -14.57 1.59
N ALA A 176 -16.30 -15.09 2.70
CA ALA A 176 -17.47 -15.97 2.65
C ALA A 176 -18.75 -15.21 2.29
N GLY A 177 -18.78 -13.89 2.50
CA GLY A 177 -19.94 -13.02 2.41
C GLY A 177 -20.97 -13.35 3.47
N LYS A 178 -20.56 -13.37 4.73
CA LYS A 178 -21.44 -13.68 5.87
C LYS A 178 -21.43 -12.56 6.89
N LEU A 179 -22.62 -12.16 7.33
CA LEU A 179 -22.80 -11.26 8.46
C LEU A 179 -23.08 -12.09 9.71
N ASN A 180 -22.24 -11.97 10.74
CA ASN A 180 -22.38 -12.70 12.00
C ASN A 180 -22.61 -11.72 13.15
N PHE A 181 -23.78 -11.77 13.77
CA PHE A 181 -24.06 -11.01 14.98
C PHE A 181 -23.48 -11.69 16.22
N ILE A 182 -22.98 -10.88 17.15
CA ILE A 182 -22.43 -11.36 18.42
C ILE A 182 -23.55 -11.79 19.38
N ALA A 183 -24.70 -11.11 19.29
CA ALA A 183 -25.93 -11.46 19.99
C ALA A 183 -27.07 -11.58 18.97
N ILE A 184 -27.93 -12.58 19.14
CA ILE A 184 -29.07 -12.82 18.25
C ILE A 184 -29.93 -11.55 18.15
N PRO A 185 -30.14 -10.99 16.95
CA PRO A 185 -31.05 -9.87 16.78
C PRO A 185 -32.48 -10.25 17.21
N PRO A 186 -33.20 -9.39 17.95
CA PRO A 186 -34.57 -9.69 18.36
C PRO A 186 -35.50 -10.04 17.19
N SER A 187 -36.40 -11.00 17.44
CA SER A 187 -37.38 -11.42 16.44
C SER A 187 -38.25 -10.25 15.96
N GLY A 188 -38.51 -10.19 14.66
CA GLY A 188 -39.30 -9.13 14.02
C GLY A 188 -38.52 -7.86 13.70
N ASN A 189 -37.23 -7.79 14.05
CA ASN A 189 -36.37 -6.70 13.59
C ASN A 189 -35.96 -6.89 12.13
N THR A 190 -35.89 -5.79 11.38
CA THR A 190 -35.32 -5.78 10.04
C THR A 190 -33.83 -5.46 10.13
N VAL A 191 -33.00 -6.37 9.61
CA VAL A 191 -31.56 -6.18 9.46
C VAL A 191 -31.31 -5.73 8.02
N THR A 192 -30.64 -4.60 7.83
CA THR A 192 -30.20 -4.13 6.51
C THR A 192 -28.70 -3.98 6.48
N ILE A 193 -28.06 -4.33 5.37
CA ILE A 193 -26.63 -4.09 5.16
C ILE A 193 -26.39 -3.47 3.79
N GLU A 194 -25.69 -2.35 3.79
CA GLU A 194 -25.19 -1.67 2.59
C GLU A 194 -23.70 -2.00 2.46
N TYR A 195 -23.27 -2.54 1.31
CA TYR A 195 -21.88 -2.97 1.12
C TYR A 195 -21.49 -2.96 -0.37
N HIS A 196 -20.19 -3.04 -0.64
CA HIS A 196 -19.66 -3.11 -2.00
C HIS A 196 -19.09 -4.50 -2.30
N VAL A 197 -19.18 -4.92 -3.57
CA VAL A 197 -18.76 -6.26 -4.00
C VAL A 197 -17.84 -6.21 -5.20
N SER A 198 -16.71 -6.91 -5.11
CA SER A 198 -15.94 -7.31 -6.29
C SER A 198 -16.57 -8.56 -6.90
N GLY A 199 -17.31 -8.41 -8.00
CA GLY A 199 -17.97 -9.49 -8.72
C GLY A 199 -17.01 -10.49 -9.39
N PRO A 200 -17.55 -11.55 -10.02
CA PRO A 200 -16.76 -12.58 -10.71
C PRO A 200 -15.91 -12.01 -11.86
N THR A 201 -16.45 -10.99 -12.53
CA THR A 201 -15.86 -10.32 -13.69
C THR A 201 -15.09 -9.06 -13.28
N HIS A 202 -15.07 -8.71 -11.99
CA HIS A 202 -14.27 -7.61 -11.47
C HIS A 202 -12.91 -8.19 -11.06
N GLY A 203 -11.87 -7.78 -11.76
CA GLY A 203 -10.50 -8.14 -11.42
C GLY A 203 -9.90 -7.22 -10.39
N PRO A 204 -8.75 -7.62 -9.81
CA PRO A 204 -7.90 -6.66 -9.14
C PRO A 204 -7.63 -5.55 -10.14
N CYS A 205 -8.01 -4.35 -9.78
CA CYS A 205 -7.81 -3.20 -10.62
C CYS A 205 -7.47 -2.06 -9.70
N ILE A 206 -6.33 -1.46 -9.93
CA ILE A 206 -6.09 -0.07 -9.55
C ILE A 206 -6.56 0.73 -10.76
N LEU A 207 -7.49 1.66 -10.58
CA LEU A 207 -7.80 2.72 -11.52
C LEU A 207 -7.70 3.99 -10.71
N ALA A 208 -6.62 4.72 -10.91
CA ALA A 208 -6.34 5.91 -10.15
C ALA A 208 -6.08 7.05 -11.15
N GLY A 209 -6.74 8.18 -10.91
CA GLY A 209 -6.58 9.40 -11.70
C GLY A 209 -6.83 10.62 -10.81
N PRO A 210 -6.33 11.79 -11.23
CA PRO A 210 -6.48 13.02 -10.47
C PRO A 210 -7.94 13.47 -10.31
N PRO A 211 -8.26 14.18 -9.21
CA PRO A 211 -9.49 14.94 -9.08
C PRO A 211 -9.65 15.98 -10.19
N ALA A 212 -10.87 16.45 -10.42
CA ALA A 212 -11.14 17.49 -11.43
C ALA A 212 -10.31 18.76 -11.18
N GLY A 213 -9.66 19.27 -12.24
CA GLY A 213 -8.79 20.46 -12.20
C GLY A 213 -7.39 20.20 -11.67
N LYS A 214 -7.01 18.93 -11.45
CA LYS A 214 -5.69 18.51 -10.96
C LYS A 214 -5.00 17.62 -11.98
N LYS A 215 -3.67 17.61 -11.95
CA LYS A 215 -2.85 16.59 -12.60
C LYS A 215 -1.97 15.88 -11.60
N TRP A 216 -1.74 14.60 -11.86
CA TRP A 216 -0.75 13.82 -11.13
C TRP A 216 0.52 13.69 -11.94
N ILE A 217 1.66 13.88 -11.29
CA ILE A 217 2.97 13.69 -11.87
C ILE A 217 3.58 12.45 -11.20
N LEU A 218 3.53 11.31 -11.89
CA LEU A 218 4.01 10.03 -11.38
C LEU A 218 5.51 9.88 -11.62
N ASN A 219 6.25 9.48 -10.60
CA ASN A 219 7.72 9.41 -10.62
C ASN A 219 8.26 7.98 -10.42
N ALA A 220 7.54 7.14 -9.67
CA ALA A 220 7.95 5.77 -9.43
C ALA A 220 6.76 4.86 -9.13
N ALA A 221 7.00 3.55 -9.24
CA ALA A 221 6.12 2.51 -8.74
C ALA A 221 6.94 1.45 -8.01
N GLU A 222 6.35 0.82 -7.01
CA GLU A 222 6.93 -0.30 -6.29
C GLU A 222 5.94 -1.46 -6.27
N MET A 223 6.45 -2.66 -6.45
CA MET A 223 5.71 -3.88 -6.22
C MET A 223 6.35 -4.69 -5.11
N GLN A 224 5.51 -5.23 -4.25
CA GLN A 224 5.94 -6.09 -3.16
C GLN A 224 5.31 -7.45 -3.36
N PHE A 225 6.14 -8.49 -3.37
CA PHE A 225 5.71 -9.88 -3.47
C PHE A 225 6.20 -10.66 -2.26
N SER A 226 5.31 -11.38 -1.59
CA SER A 226 5.72 -12.42 -0.66
C SER A 226 6.39 -13.58 -1.42
N LYS A 227 7.32 -14.28 -0.77
CA LYS A 227 8.10 -15.36 -1.39
C LYS A 227 7.26 -16.59 -1.75
N ASP A 228 6.10 -16.76 -1.13
CA ASP A 228 5.13 -17.82 -1.42
C ASP A 228 4.17 -17.47 -2.55
N ILE A 229 4.38 -16.35 -3.26
CA ILE A 229 3.47 -15.90 -4.31
C ILE A 229 3.37 -16.92 -5.44
N ASP A 230 2.14 -17.20 -5.85
CA ASP A 230 1.78 -17.96 -7.05
C ASP A 230 0.93 -17.06 -7.96
N MET A 231 1.56 -16.60 -9.05
CA MET A 231 0.93 -15.79 -10.09
C MET A 231 0.00 -16.66 -10.95
N THR A 232 -1.24 -16.81 -10.48
CA THR A 232 -2.31 -17.54 -11.19
C THR A 232 -2.87 -16.81 -12.42
N ASP A 233 -2.37 -15.59 -12.69
CA ASP A 233 -2.77 -14.73 -13.81
C ASP A 233 -1.62 -13.82 -14.23
N SER A 234 -1.76 -13.13 -15.37
CA SER A 234 -0.83 -12.08 -15.80
C SER A 234 -1.25 -10.73 -15.23
N LEU A 235 -0.29 -9.92 -14.80
CA LEU A 235 -0.51 -8.52 -14.48
C LEU A 235 -0.36 -7.66 -15.73
N LEU A 236 -1.27 -6.71 -15.92
CA LEU A 236 -1.21 -5.71 -16.95
C LEU A 236 -1.11 -4.34 -16.31
N GLN A 237 -0.31 -3.47 -16.92
CA GLN A 237 -0.25 -2.06 -16.61
C GLN A 237 -0.47 -1.26 -17.89
N ASN A 238 -1.33 -0.24 -17.80
CA ASN A 238 -1.52 0.73 -18.87
C ASN A 238 -1.95 2.09 -18.32
N VAL A 239 -1.72 3.13 -19.10
CA VAL A 239 -2.27 4.47 -18.90
C VAL A 239 -3.40 4.66 -19.88
N ILE A 240 -4.52 5.12 -19.37
CA ILE A 240 -5.73 5.37 -20.12
C ILE A 240 -5.91 6.87 -20.19
N VAL A 241 -6.12 7.38 -21.38
CA VAL A 241 -6.52 8.78 -21.60
C VAL A 241 -7.76 8.82 -22.46
N ASP A 242 -8.69 9.68 -22.09
CA ASP A 242 -9.83 10.03 -22.91
C ASP A 242 -9.36 11.13 -23.85
N VAL A 243 -9.22 10.79 -25.14
CA VAL A 243 -8.76 11.74 -26.16
C VAL A 243 -9.99 12.29 -26.88
N PRO A 244 -10.34 13.58 -26.69
CA PRO A 244 -11.41 14.17 -27.46
C PRO A 244 -10.99 14.26 -28.93
N ILE A 245 -11.77 13.64 -29.81
CA ILE A 245 -11.57 13.70 -31.26
C ILE A 245 -12.49 14.78 -31.80
N PHE A 246 -11.88 15.71 -32.55
CA PHE A 246 -12.58 16.79 -33.24
C PHE A 246 -12.53 16.53 -34.76
N ASP A 247 -13.52 17.04 -35.49
CA ASP A 247 -13.46 17.08 -36.95
C ASP A 247 -12.42 18.12 -37.43
N GLY A 248 -12.15 18.15 -38.74
CA GLY A 248 -11.23 19.12 -39.33
C GLY A 248 -11.69 20.60 -39.22
N SER A 249 -12.88 20.84 -38.68
CA SER A 249 -13.43 22.17 -38.39
C SER A 249 -13.42 22.49 -36.89
N GLY A 250 -12.90 21.61 -36.03
CA GLY A 250 -12.82 21.79 -34.59
C GLY A 250 -14.12 21.43 -33.84
N ASN A 251 -15.11 20.83 -34.47
CA ASN A 251 -16.31 20.35 -33.76
C ASN A 251 -16.00 19.04 -33.03
N TYR A 252 -16.42 18.93 -31.77
CA TYR A 252 -16.29 17.68 -31.02
C TYR A 252 -17.11 16.57 -31.69
N LEU A 253 -16.45 15.46 -32.01
CA LEU A 253 -17.10 14.29 -32.59
C LEU A 253 -17.45 13.28 -31.48
N PHE A 254 -16.42 12.76 -30.82
CA PHE A 254 -16.53 11.79 -29.74
C PHE A 254 -15.21 11.72 -28.98
N THR A 255 -15.23 11.10 -27.81
CA THR A 255 -14.01 10.78 -27.06
C THR A 255 -13.54 9.41 -27.48
N ALA A 256 -12.35 9.32 -28.07
CA ALA A 256 -11.70 8.05 -28.30
C ALA A 256 -10.98 7.61 -27.02
N TYR A 257 -11.12 6.33 -26.68
CA TYR A 257 -10.27 5.71 -25.68
C TYR A 257 -8.96 5.36 -26.37
N ASP A 258 -7.91 6.14 -26.13
CA ASP A 258 -6.62 5.83 -26.74
C ASP A 258 -5.89 4.75 -25.92
N GLN A 259 -6.17 3.48 -26.22
CA GLN A 259 -5.35 2.34 -25.76
C GLN A 259 -3.96 2.30 -26.43
N LYS A 260 -3.72 3.09 -27.49
CA LYS A 260 -2.48 3.01 -28.28
C LYS A 260 -1.35 3.88 -27.75
N ALA A 261 -1.57 4.74 -26.76
CA ALA A 261 -0.49 5.54 -26.18
C ALA A 261 0.61 4.68 -25.52
N ALA A 262 0.29 3.46 -25.06
CA ALA A 262 1.25 2.44 -24.68
C ALA A 262 0.67 1.04 -24.89
N GLN A 263 1.42 0.16 -25.56
CA GLN A 263 1.10 -1.27 -25.56
C GLN A 263 1.03 -1.75 -24.10
N ASP A 264 -0.02 -2.51 -23.74
CA ASP A 264 -0.14 -3.06 -22.38
C ASP A 264 1.19 -3.70 -21.96
N ALA A 265 1.77 -3.24 -20.87
CA ALA A 265 2.90 -3.93 -20.26
C ALA A 265 2.34 -5.19 -19.57
N VAL A 266 2.65 -6.36 -20.14
CA VAL A 266 2.13 -7.64 -19.65
C VAL A 266 3.23 -8.41 -18.93
N TYR A 267 3.05 -8.60 -17.63
CA TYR A 267 3.95 -9.37 -16.78
C TYR A 267 3.32 -10.74 -16.48
N LYS A 268 3.91 -11.79 -17.06
CA LYS A 268 3.38 -13.16 -16.95
C LYS A 268 4.01 -13.96 -15.80
N THR A 269 5.19 -13.55 -15.36
CA THR A 269 5.96 -14.21 -14.29
C THR A 269 6.68 -13.15 -13.47
N ILE A 270 7.15 -13.53 -12.28
CA ILE A 270 8.06 -12.70 -11.46
C ILE A 270 9.33 -12.32 -12.25
N GLY A 271 9.83 -13.23 -13.10
CA GLY A 271 10.95 -12.94 -14.00
C GLY A 271 10.67 -11.76 -14.93
N SER A 272 9.46 -11.64 -15.47
CA SER A 272 9.07 -10.47 -16.27
C SER A 272 9.16 -9.16 -15.49
N PHE A 273 8.93 -9.15 -14.18
CA PHE A 273 9.12 -7.94 -13.39
C PHE A 273 10.60 -7.64 -13.15
N LEU A 274 11.40 -8.66 -12.88
CA LEU A 274 12.85 -8.54 -12.69
C LEU A 274 13.56 -8.00 -13.94
N ASP A 275 13.10 -8.38 -15.13
CA ASP A 275 13.67 -7.89 -16.38
C ASP A 275 13.39 -6.40 -16.64
N TYR A 276 12.34 -5.84 -16.02
CA TYR A 276 11.87 -4.46 -16.25
C TYR A 276 12.12 -3.52 -15.07
N THR A 277 12.48 -4.03 -13.90
CA THR A 277 12.74 -3.23 -12.70
C THR A 277 14.14 -2.61 -12.78
N TYR A 278 14.34 -1.41 -12.22
CA TYR A 278 15.66 -0.75 -12.15
C TYR A 278 16.47 -1.18 -10.92
N GLY A 279 16.23 -2.40 -10.46
CA GLY A 279 16.77 -2.95 -9.23
C GLY A 279 15.68 -3.41 -8.26
N SER A 280 16.13 -3.92 -7.14
CA SER A 280 15.29 -4.37 -6.03
C SER A 280 15.88 -3.85 -4.73
N TYR A 281 15.03 -3.61 -3.74
CA TYR A 281 15.52 -3.43 -2.38
C TYR A 281 16.03 -4.77 -1.84
N PRO A 282 16.81 -4.75 -0.74
CA PRO A 282 17.07 -5.96 0.03
C PRO A 282 15.77 -6.67 0.37
N VAL A 283 15.81 -8.00 0.35
CA VAL A 283 14.68 -8.83 0.80
C VAL A 283 14.34 -8.44 2.24
N VAL A 284 13.07 -8.10 2.48
CA VAL A 284 12.58 -7.88 3.83
C VAL A 284 12.28 -9.25 4.43
N PRO A 285 12.96 -9.68 5.50
CA PRO A 285 12.71 -10.98 6.09
C PRO A 285 11.29 -11.06 6.65
N ALA A 286 10.74 -12.27 6.75
CA ALA A 286 9.52 -12.49 7.53
C ALA A 286 9.68 -11.91 8.95
N LEU A 287 8.80 -10.99 9.33
CA LEU A 287 8.85 -10.34 10.66
C LEU A 287 8.03 -11.09 11.72
N GLY A 288 7.34 -12.16 11.31
CA GLY A 288 6.46 -12.94 12.17
C GLY A 288 5.22 -12.15 12.62
N GLY A 289 4.38 -12.78 13.45
CA GLY A 289 3.10 -12.24 13.89
C GLY A 289 1.93 -12.80 13.09
N SER A 290 1.01 -13.50 13.76
CA SER A 290 -0.13 -14.18 13.11
C SER A 290 -1.23 -13.25 12.62
N ILE A 291 -1.13 -11.95 12.91
CA ILE A 291 -2.22 -10.99 12.73
C ILE A 291 -1.83 -9.84 11.79
N ARG A 292 -0.85 -9.01 12.17
CA ARG A 292 -0.35 -7.86 11.38
C ARG A 292 1.08 -8.06 10.86
N GLY A 293 1.58 -9.27 11.01
CA GLY A 293 2.91 -9.67 10.62
C GLY A 293 3.03 -9.97 9.13
N THR A 294 4.28 -10.22 8.71
CA THR A 294 4.57 -10.94 7.48
C THR A 294 5.16 -12.30 7.86
N THR A 295 4.53 -13.36 7.37
CA THR A 295 4.94 -14.75 7.59
C THR A 295 5.94 -15.20 6.54
N GLN A 296 6.06 -14.47 5.43
CA GLN A 296 6.98 -14.73 4.34
C GLN A 296 7.95 -13.56 4.14
N ASP A 297 9.15 -13.90 3.64
CA ASP A 297 10.06 -12.90 3.10
C ASP A 297 9.36 -12.12 1.99
N THR A 298 9.62 -10.82 1.90
CA THR A 298 9.05 -9.93 0.89
C THR A 298 10.13 -9.38 -0.03
N ILE A 299 9.94 -9.58 -1.34
CA ILE A 299 10.75 -8.99 -2.39
C ILE A 299 10.09 -7.69 -2.81
N ILE A 300 10.86 -6.61 -2.85
CA ILE A 300 10.39 -5.29 -3.28
C ILE A 300 11.11 -4.89 -4.56
N LEU A 301 10.35 -4.76 -5.63
CA LEU A 301 10.80 -4.34 -6.96
C LEU A 301 10.39 -2.89 -7.18
N ARG A 302 11.29 -2.06 -7.72
CA ARG A 302 11.07 -0.64 -7.92
C ARG A 302 11.27 -0.25 -9.39
N TRP A 303 10.26 0.41 -9.93
CA TRP A 303 10.30 1.07 -11.21
C TRP A 303 10.44 2.57 -11.00
N GLU A 304 11.46 3.14 -11.63
CA GLU A 304 11.56 4.58 -11.80
C GLU A 304 11.11 4.91 -13.21
N TYR A 305 10.22 5.90 -13.34
CA TYR A 305 9.83 6.36 -14.66
C TYR A 305 10.96 7.23 -15.24
N LEU A 306 11.42 6.90 -16.45
CA LEU A 306 12.52 7.62 -17.14
C LEU A 306 12.24 9.12 -17.30
N SER A 307 10.96 9.46 -17.45
CA SER A 307 10.44 10.82 -17.39
C SER A 307 9.19 10.80 -16.53
N SER A 308 8.99 11.86 -15.74
CA SER A 308 7.75 12.04 -15.01
C SER A 308 6.55 11.92 -15.94
N MET A 309 5.60 11.07 -15.58
CA MET A 309 4.39 10.85 -16.35
C MET A 309 3.28 11.75 -15.80
N GLU A 310 2.77 12.65 -16.63
CA GLU A 310 1.64 13.50 -16.26
C GLU A 310 0.32 12.82 -16.61
N LEU A 311 -0.57 12.72 -15.62
CA LEU A 311 -1.95 12.29 -15.77
C LEU A 311 -2.85 13.50 -15.49
N PRO A 312 -3.35 14.22 -16.51
CA PRO A 312 -4.29 15.32 -16.32
C PRO A 312 -5.75 14.82 -16.23
N SER A 313 -6.50 15.35 -15.26
CA SER A 313 -7.95 15.17 -15.10
C SER A 313 -8.75 15.70 -16.30
N SER A 314 -8.29 16.76 -16.99
CA SER A 314 -8.98 17.28 -18.19
C SER A 314 -9.04 16.29 -19.34
N LEU A 315 -8.13 15.32 -19.39
CA LEU A 315 -8.13 14.21 -20.34
C LEU A 315 -8.64 12.91 -19.72
N ASN A 316 -9.25 12.97 -18.53
CA ASN A 316 -9.67 11.80 -17.75
C ASN A 316 -8.55 10.75 -17.64
N ALA A 317 -7.30 11.23 -17.52
CA ALA A 317 -6.12 10.39 -17.53
C ALA A 317 -6.07 9.51 -16.28
N ARG A 318 -5.98 8.21 -16.46
CA ARG A 318 -6.07 7.22 -15.38
C ARG A 318 -5.01 6.16 -15.60
N MET A 319 -4.27 5.82 -14.56
CA MET A 319 -3.43 4.63 -14.59
C MET A 319 -4.29 3.43 -14.21
N LYS A 320 -4.11 2.34 -14.96
CA LYS A 320 -4.75 1.06 -14.69
C LYS A 320 -3.72 -0.04 -14.48
N VAL A 321 -3.86 -0.76 -13.38
CA VAL A 321 -3.08 -1.98 -13.11
C VAL A 321 -4.05 -3.09 -12.77
N TRP A 322 -4.07 -4.18 -13.54
CA TRP A 322 -5.08 -5.23 -13.37
C TRP A 322 -4.58 -6.63 -13.73
N THR A 323 -5.32 -7.68 -13.36
CA THR A 323 -5.03 -9.03 -13.86
C THR A 323 -5.87 -9.39 -15.08
N LYS A 324 -5.26 -10.09 -16.04
CA LYS A 324 -5.84 -10.33 -17.37
C LYS A 324 -7.20 -11.00 -17.33
N HIS A 325 -7.38 -11.97 -16.45
CA HIS A 325 -8.58 -12.80 -16.33
C HIS A 325 -9.29 -12.56 -15.00
N ASN A 326 -9.02 -11.44 -14.33
CA ASN A 326 -9.67 -11.02 -13.08
C ASN A 326 -9.49 -12.01 -11.92
N ARG A 327 -8.38 -12.76 -11.93
CA ARG A 327 -8.05 -13.72 -10.86
C ARG A 327 -7.11 -13.08 -9.86
N ALA A 328 -7.34 -13.37 -8.58
CA ALA A 328 -6.38 -13.07 -7.53
C ALA A 328 -5.20 -14.04 -7.61
N PHE A 329 -4.00 -13.53 -7.34
CA PHE A 329 -2.84 -14.36 -7.09
C PHE A 329 -3.03 -15.15 -5.79
N LYS A 330 -2.24 -16.19 -5.60
CA LYS A 330 -2.19 -16.91 -4.31
C LYS A 330 -0.90 -16.55 -3.58
N GLY A 331 -0.91 -16.69 -2.26
CA GLY A 331 0.21 -16.34 -1.39
C GLY A 331 -0.19 -15.25 -0.40
N GLU A 332 0.77 -14.81 0.41
CA GLU A 332 0.50 -13.84 1.47
C GLU A 332 0.22 -12.42 0.95
N ARG A 333 1.03 -11.92 -0.01
CA ARG A 333 0.98 -10.51 -0.42
C ARG A 333 1.47 -10.29 -1.85
N ALA A 334 0.70 -9.54 -2.63
CA ALA A 334 1.16 -8.94 -3.89
C ALA A 334 0.59 -7.54 -4.02
N THR A 335 1.35 -6.51 -3.69
CA THR A 335 0.86 -5.13 -3.73
C THR A 335 1.59 -4.31 -4.78
N VAL A 336 0.86 -3.40 -5.43
CA VAL A 336 1.43 -2.35 -6.28
C VAL A 336 1.20 -1.03 -5.57
N THR A 337 2.25 -0.23 -5.46
CA THR A 337 2.22 1.12 -4.91
C THR A 337 2.78 2.06 -5.95
N VAL A 338 2.12 3.17 -6.22
CA VAL A 338 2.63 4.18 -7.15
C VAL A 338 2.80 5.50 -6.44
N TYR A 339 3.89 6.19 -6.78
CA TYR A 339 4.33 7.42 -6.16
C TYR A 339 4.25 8.57 -7.16
N GLY A 340 3.61 9.65 -6.74
CA GLY A 340 3.54 10.87 -7.53
C GLY A 340 3.21 12.09 -6.68
N VAL A 341 3.13 13.24 -7.33
CA VAL A 341 2.71 14.51 -6.73
C VAL A 341 1.45 15.02 -7.41
N GLU A 342 0.56 15.62 -6.64
CA GLU A 342 -0.56 16.40 -7.17
C GLU A 342 -0.15 17.84 -7.46
N THR A 343 -0.55 18.35 -8.61
CA THR A 343 -0.45 19.77 -8.94
C THR A 343 -1.73 20.24 -9.62
N ASP A 344 -1.95 21.55 -9.66
CA ASP A 344 -2.99 22.13 -10.51
C ASP A 344 -2.62 21.90 -11.99
N GLU A 345 -3.65 21.76 -12.83
CA GLU A 345 -3.51 21.77 -14.29
C GLU A 345 -3.28 23.16 -14.87
#